data_AF-A0A1H9RMD9-F1
#
_entry.id   AF-A0A1H9RMD9-F1
#
_cell.length_a   1.000
_cell.length_b   1.000
_cell.length_c   1.000
_cell.angle_alpha   90.00
_cell.angle_beta   90.00
_cell.angle_gamma   90.00
#
_symmetry.space_group_name_H-M   'P 1'
#
loop_
_entity.id
_entity.type
_entity.pdbx_description
1 polymer ?
#
loop_
_entity_poly.entity_id
_entity_poly.type
_entity_poly.pdbx_seq_one_letter_code
_entity_poly.pdbx_strand_id
1 'polypeptide(L)'
;MDTNQLLSDLARAADAVKPAQEYCFLWVDWWATCMTKAEWSGWMQAFGSVAAIVGAVLLTEHQIRHDKEAAKLAARDAERRKIVRTTHHLIAITKDLKGRVYHVKNVLTDGKYEGKYPVSNLEKIAKSIEERYETMLEPDAYEFLSGPTVNLIVGLSGSIFGLTRLADGVAQSTKEKSGSDLTPVPVNPNQSSTQIFDNLMSKLQELIDQLMALRKSIDVDQEKA
;
A
#
# COMPACT_ATOMS: atom_id res chain seq x y z
N MET A 1 23.83 94.09 -29.42
CA MET A 1 23.09 92.86 -29.03
C MET A 1 23.16 91.95 -30.23
N ASP A 2 23.78 90.78 -30.10
CA ASP A 2 24.17 89.94 -31.22
C ASP A 2 22.97 89.09 -31.68
N THR A 3 22.61 89.19 -32.96
CA THR A 3 21.47 88.47 -33.55
C THR A 3 21.62 86.95 -33.44
N ASN A 4 22.84 86.45 -33.35
CA ASN A 4 23.11 85.03 -33.17
C ASN A 4 22.68 84.52 -31.78
N GLN A 5 22.77 85.38 -30.76
CA GLN A 5 22.40 85.05 -29.39
C GLN A 5 20.87 85.00 -29.21
N LEU A 6 20.15 85.91 -29.87
CA LEU A 6 18.69 85.87 -29.93
C LEU A 6 18.18 84.62 -30.65
N LEU A 7 18.84 84.20 -31.74
CA LEU A 7 18.43 83.01 -32.48
C LEU A 7 18.63 81.73 -31.65
N SER A 8 19.74 81.63 -30.90
CA SER A 8 19.99 80.48 -30.02
C SER A 8 19.02 80.42 -28.85
N ASP A 9 18.65 81.57 -28.26
CA ASP A 9 17.71 81.62 -27.14
C ASP A 9 16.28 81.29 -27.60
N LEU A 10 15.89 81.71 -28.81
CA LEU A 10 14.59 81.39 -29.39
C LEU A 10 14.49 79.91 -29.80
N ALA A 11 15.57 79.33 -30.32
CA ALA A 11 15.65 77.90 -30.60
C ALA A 11 15.57 77.07 -29.31
N ARG A 12 16.24 77.52 -28.23
CA ARG A 12 16.22 76.85 -26.92
C ARG A 12 14.87 76.99 -26.23
N ALA A 13 14.21 78.14 -26.37
CA ALA A 13 12.84 78.33 -25.91
C ALA A 13 11.85 77.47 -26.70
N ALA A 14 11.99 77.39 -28.02
CA ALA A 14 11.15 76.54 -28.87
C ALA A 14 11.33 75.04 -28.55
N ASP A 15 12.56 74.59 -28.28
CA ASP A 15 12.84 73.22 -27.83
C ASP A 15 12.30 72.93 -26.43
N ALA A 16 12.24 73.94 -25.55
CA ALA A 16 11.63 73.83 -24.23
C ALA A 16 10.09 73.77 -24.26
N VAL A 17 9.45 74.23 -25.34
CA VAL A 17 8.00 74.17 -25.54
C VAL A 17 7.60 72.95 -26.40
N LYS A 18 8.47 71.94 -26.57
CA LYS A 18 8.05 70.68 -27.19
C LYS A 18 6.86 70.10 -26.39
N PRO A 19 5.65 70.06 -26.97
CA PRO A 19 4.47 69.59 -26.25
C PRO A 19 4.75 68.17 -25.78
N ALA A 20 4.36 67.86 -24.54
CA ALA A 20 4.52 66.52 -23.99
C ALA A 20 3.93 65.52 -25.00
N GLN A 21 4.70 64.49 -25.37
CA GLN A 21 4.21 63.48 -26.30
C GLN A 21 2.96 62.81 -25.71
N GLU A 22 1.81 63.13 -26.28
CA GLU A 22 0.53 62.53 -25.94
C GLU A 22 0.32 61.27 -26.76
N TYR A 23 -0.02 60.17 -26.09
CA TYR A 23 -0.36 58.92 -26.74
C TYR A 23 -1.88 58.78 -26.68
N CYS A 24 -2.55 58.93 -27.82
CA CYS A 24 -3.99 58.71 -27.91
C CYS A 24 -4.22 57.24 -28.27
N PHE A 25 -4.85 56.48 -27.37
CA PHE A 25 -5.22 55.09 -27.63
C PHE A 25 -6.47 55.06 -28.52
N LEU A 26 -6.39 54.36 -29.65
CA LEU A 26 -7.38 54.38 -30.72
C LEU A 26 -8.32 53.17 -30.59
N TRP A 27 -9.63 53.42 -30.71
CA TRP A 27 -10.73 52.45 -30.88
C TRP A 27 -11.38 51.78 -29.65
N VAL A 28 -11.86 52.57 -28.69
CA VAL A 28 -13.07 52.18 -27.93
C VAL A 28 -14.09 53.32 -28.07
N ASP A 29 -15.03 53.14 -28.99
CA ASP A 29 -16.20 53.97 -29.29
C ASP A 29 -16.10 55.50 -29.04
N TRP A 30 -15.59 56.18 -30.07
CA TRP A 30 -15.82 57.60 -30.44
C TRP A 30 -15.29 58.75 -29.57
N TRP A 31 -14.51 58.51 -28.51
CA TRP A 31 -13.79 59.57 -27.79
C TRP A 31 -12.29 59.26 -27.72
N ALA A 32 -11.46 60.11 -28.34
CA ALA A 32 -10.01 60.00 -28.22
C ALA A 32 -9.57 60.52 -26.84
N THR A 33 -9.41 59.62 -25.87
CA THR A 33 -8.75 59.94 -24.61
C THR A 33 -7.25 59.99 -24.85
N CYS A 34 -6.74 61.20 -25.10
CA CYS A 34 -5.30 61.45 -25.11
C CYS A 34 -4.82 61.55 -23.67
N MET A 35 -3.93 60.63 -23.27
CA MET A 35 -3.32 60.62 -21.94
C MET A 35 -1.84 60.95 -22.04
N THR A 36 -1.31 61.59 -21.00
CA THR A 36 0.13 61.83 -20.91
C THR A 36 0.86 60.50 -20.68
N LYS A 37 2.12 60.42 -21.10
CA LYS A 37 2.97 59.24 -20.87
C LYS A 37 3.00 58.79 -19.40
N ALA A 38 2.98 59.74 -18.47
CA ALA A 38 3.00 59.48 -17.03
C ALA A 38 1.74 58.73 -16.59
N GLU A 39 0.56 59.19 -17.02
CA GLU A 39 -0.71 58.55 -16.68
C GLU A 39 -0.83 57.16 -17.29
N TRP A 40 -0.40 56.97 -18.56
CA TRP A 40 -0.41 55.66 -19.19
C TRP A 40 0.42 54.63 -18.43
N SER A 41 1.62 55.03 -17.99
CA SER A 41 2.49 54.16 -17.21
C SER A 41 1.87 53.76 -15.86
N GLY A 42 1.14 54.67 -15.21
CA GLY A 42 0.42 54.40 -13.97
C GLY A 42 -0.68 53.35 -14.14
N TRP A 43 -1.46 53.46 -15.22
CA TRP A 43 -2.50 52.46 -15.53
C TRP A 43 -1.91 51.09 -15.87
N MET A 44 -0.85 51.04 -16.69
CA MET A 44 -0.19 49.76 -17.00
C MET A 44 0.39 49.09 -15.75
N GLN A 45 0.93 49.86 -14.81
CA GLN A 45 1.40 49.34 -13.53
C GLN A 45 0.23 48.82 -12.67
N ALA A 46 -0.90 49.53 -12.65
CA ALA A 46 -2.09 49.10 -11.93
C ALA A 46 -2.66 47.79 -12.54
N PHE A 47 -2.83 47.72 -13.85
CA PHE A 47 -3.30 46.50 -14.53
C PHE A 47 -2.30 45.34 -14.37
N GLY A 48 -1.00 45.61 -14.53
CA GLY A 48 0.04 44.62 -14.37
C GLY A 48 0.06 44.03 -12.96
N SER A 49 -0.10 44.85 -11.92
CA SER A 49 -0.13 44.38 -10.54
C SER A 49 -1.39 43.54 -10.24
N VAL A 50 -2.57 43.97 -10.71
CA VAL A 50 -3.81 43.17 -10.57
C VAL A 50 -3.71 41.86 -11.33
N ALA A 51 -3.24 41.87 -12.59
CA ALA A 51 -3.06 40.67 -13.40
C ALA A 51 -2.06 39.69 -12.77
N ALA A 52 -0.96 40.20 -12.18
CA ALA A 52 0.01 39.38 -11.47
C ALA A 52 -0.60 38.71 -10.22
N ILE A 53 -1.42 39.44 -9.45
CA ILE A 53 -2.11 38.89 -8.27
C ILE A 53 -3.11 37.81 -8.70
N VAL A 54 -3.96 38.08 -9.70
CA VAL A 54 -4.92 37.10 -10.22
C VAL A 54 -4.19 35.88 -10.77
N GLY A 55 -3.11 36.08 -11.52
CA GLY A 55 -2.27 35.00 -12.04
C GLY A 55 -1.66 34.15 -10.92
N ALA A 56 -1.15 34.77 -9.85
CA ALA A 56 -0.60 34.06 -8.70
C ALA A 56 -1.66 33.21 -7.97
N VAL A 57 -2.87 33.74 -7.79
CA VAL A 57 -3.99 33.00 -7.17
C VAL A 57 -4.39 31.81 -8.03
N LEU A 58 -4.63 32.02 -9.34
CA LEU A 58 -5.04 30.95 -10.25
C LEU A 58 -3.98 29.84 -10.34
N LEU A 59 -2.70 30.22 -10.40
CA LEU A 59 -1.60 29.26 -10.45
C LEU A 59 -1.51 28.44 -9.14
N THR A 60 -1.69 29.09 -7.99
CA THR A 60 -1.70 28.42 -6.69
C THR A 60 -2.88 27.46 -6.57
N GLU A 61 -4.08 27.87 -6.98
CA GLU A 61 -5.25 26.98 -6.99
C GLU A 61 -5.05 25.78 -7.90
N HIS A 62 -4.45 25.98 -9.08
CA HIS A 62 -4.15 24.91 -10.01
C HIS A 62 -3.16 23.90 -9.41
N GLN A 63 -2.08 24.39 -8.78
CA GLN A 63 -1.11 23.54 -8.08
C GLN A 63 -1.77 22.75 -6.95
N ILE A 64 -2.59 23.39 -6.11
CA ILE A 64 -3.30 22.71 -5.01
C ILE A 64 -4.23 21.60 -5.54
N ARG A 65 -4.90 21.80 -6.67
CA ARG A 65 -5.76 20.76 -7.26
C ARG A 65 -4.93 19.57 -7.74
N HIS A 66 -3.84 19.83 -8.45
CA HIS A 66 -2.94 18.79 -8.93
C HIS A 66 -2.30 18.00 -7.77
N ASP A 67 -1.86 18.69 -6.71
CA ASP A 67 -1.29 18.07 -5.52
C ASP A 67 -2.32 17.23 -4.75
N LYS A 68 -3.58 17.69 -4.68
CA LYS A 68 -4.68 16.92 -4.08
C LYS A 68 -4.98 15.64 -4.87
N GLU A 69 -4.96 15.71 -6.19
CA GLU A 69 -5.18 14.54 -7.05
C GLU A 69 -4.01 13.55 -6.94
N ALA A 70 -2.77 14.03 -7.00
CA ALA A 70 -1.58 13.22 -6.78
C ALA A 70 -1.56 12.57 -5.39
N ALA A 71 -1.94 13.30 -4.33
CA ALA A 71 -2.04 12.77 -2.98
C ALA A 71 -3.12 11.68 -2.84
N LYS A 72 -4.28 11.87 -3.49
CA LYS A 72 -5.34 10.84 -3.52
C LYS A 72 -4.87 9.57 -4.23
N LEU A 73 -4.17 9.71 -5.36
CA LEU A 73 -3.61 8.58 -6.09
C LEU A 73 -2.56 7.85 -5.26
N ALA A 74 -1.64 8.59 -4.64
CA ALA A 74 -0.61 8.03 -3.76
C ALA A 74 -1.20 7.31 -2.54
N ALA A 75 -2.30 7.82 -1.96
CA ALA A 75 -3.00 7.18 -0.87
C ALA A 75 -3.61 5.83 -1.29
N ARG A 76 -4.28 5.79 -2.46
CA ARG A 76 -4.82 4.53 -3.04
C ARG A 76 -3.71 3.51 -3.32
N ASP A 77 -2.58 3.96 -3.87
CA ASP A 77 -1.43 3.08 -4.13
C ASP A 77 -0.77 2.58 -2.84
N ALA A 78 -0.76 3.39 -1.78
CA ALA A 78 -0.28 2.97 -0.47
C ALA A 78 -1.18 1.90 0.16
N GLU A 79 -2.49 2.11 0.12
CA GLU A 79 -3.49 1.14 0.58
C GLU A 79 -3.35 -0.18 -0.18
N ARG A 80 -3.32 -0.12 -1.52
CA ARG A 80 -3.13 -1.32 -2.35
C ARG A 80 -1.86 -2.07 -2.02
N ARG A 81 -0.72 -1.38 -1.87
CA ARG A 81 0.55 -2.01 -1.50
C ARG A 81 0.48 -2.69 -0.13
N LYS A 82 -0.27 -2.11 0.82
CA LYS A 82 -0.53 -2.74 2.12
C LYS A 82 -1.30 -4.05 1.93
N ILE A 83 -2.41 -4.04 1.20
CA ILE A 83 -3.24 -5.23 0.97
C ILE A 83 -2.44 -6.35 0.27
N VAL A 84 -1.69 -6.02 -0.79
CA VAL A 84 -0.88 -7.01 -1.54
C VAL A 84 0.20 -7.61 -0.64
N ARG A 85 0.89 -6.79 0.15
CA ARG A 85 1.93 -7.26 1.07
C ARG A 85 1.34 -8.21 2.13
N THR A 86 0.25 -7.80 2.78
CA THR A 86 -0.43 -8.60 3.80
C THR A 86 -0.94 -9.92 3.22
N THR A 87 -1.64 -9.89 2.09
CA THR A 87 -2.16 -11.09 1.42
C THR A 87 -1.03 -12.03 0.99
N HIS A 88 0.07 -11.49 0.45
CA HIS A 88 1.24 -12.30 0.09
C HIS A 88 1.88 -12.96 1.30
N HIS A 89 2.01 -12.22 2.40
CA HIS A 89 2.54 -12.74 3.66
C HIS A 89 1.68 -13.88 4.20
N LEU A 90 0.36 -13.71 4.23
CA LEU A 90 -0.58 -14.76 4.64
C LEU A 90 -0.46 -16.01 3.77
N ILE A 91 -0.42 -15.87 2.43
CA ILE A 91 -0.24 -17.00 1.51
C ILE A 91 1.06 -17.76 1.82
N ALA A 92 2.14 -17.05 2.10
CA ALA A 92 3.43 -17.66 2.43
C ALA A 92 3.35 -18.45 3.75
N ILE A 93 2.74 -17.87 4.79
CA ILE A 93 2.53 -18.55 6.08
C ILE A 93 1.65 -19.79 5.89
N THR A 94 0.52 -19.69 5.19
CA THR A 94 -0.39 -20.82 5.01
C THR A 94 0.26 -21.96 4.22
N LYS A 95 1.09 -21.65 3.20
CA LYS A 95 1.87 -22.65 2.47
C LYS A 95 2.92 -23.33 3.35
N ASP A 96 3.64 -22.57 4.18
CA ASP A 96 4.60 -23.12 5.15
C ASP A 96 3.90 -24.04 6.17
N LEU A 97 2.78 -23.59 6.74
CA LEU A 97 1.94 -24.38 7.65
C LEU A 97 1.51 -25.70 6.99
N LYS A 98 0.99 -25.64 5.75
CA LYS A 98 0.58 -26.84 5.01
C LYS A 98 1.73 -27.83 4.82
N GLY A 99 2.92 -27.34 4.45
CA GLY A 99 4.12 -28.17 4.29
C GLY A 99 4.54 -28.86 5.59
N ARG A 100 4.48 -28.14 6.71
CA ARG A 100 4.81 -28.69 8.04
C ARG A 100 3.78 -29.68 8.54
N VAL A 101 2.49 -29.41 8.38
CA VAL A 101 1.41 -30.35 8.71
C VAL A 101 1.56 -31.64 7.90
N TYR A 102 1.86 -31.53 6.60
CA TYR A 102 2.15 -32.68 5.75
C TYR A 102 3.36 -33.49 6.24
N HIS A 103 4.43 -32.80 6.69
CA HIS A 103 5.58 -33.47 7.29
C HIS A 103 5.20 -34.25 8.56
N VAL A 104 4.43 -33.63 9.47
CA VAL A 104 3.97 -34.29 10.69
C VAL A 104 3.08 -35.51 10.37
N LYS A 105 2.17 -35.38 9.39
CA LYS A 105 1.37 -36.50 8.90
C LYS A 105 2.28 -37.67 8.52
N ASN A 106 3.26 -37.44 7.65
CA ASN A 106 4.15 -38.50 7.16
C ASN A 106 4.97 -39.16 8.29
N VAL A 107 5.42 -38.38 9.28
CA VAL A 107 6.13 -38.93 10.45
C VAL A 107 5.23 -39.86 11.27
N LEU A 108 3.94 -39.54 11.41
CA LEU A 108 3.01 -40.29 12.25
C LEU A 108 2.31 -41.44 11.52
N THR A 109 2.07 -41.34 10.21
CA THR A 109 1.24 -42.31 9.47
C THR A 109 2.07 -43.34 8.74
N ASP A 110 3.21 -42.94 8.17
CA ASP A 110 3.81 -43.80 7.17
C ASP A 110 4.56 -44.97 7.77
N GLY A 111 5.12 -44.87 8.98
CA GLY A 111 5.81 -45.96 9.71
C GLY A 111 7.01 -46.62 9.00
N LYS A 112 7.05 -46.52 7.67
CA LYS A 112 7.98 -47.07 6.68
C LYS A 112 9.26 -46.27 6.57
N TYR A 113 9.31 -45.10 7.20
CA TYR A 113 10.52 -44.30 7.32
C TYR A 113 11.24 -44.65 8.63
N GLU A 114 11.43 -45.95 8.91
CA GLU A 114 12.27 -46.43 10.01
C GLU A 114 13.66 -45.77 9.90
N GLY A 115 13.91 -44.75 10.72
CA GLY A 115 15.20 -44.08 10.83
C GLY A 115 15.39 -42.78 10.03
N LYS A 116 14.47 -42.36 9.15
CA LYS A 116 14.69 -41.12 8.36
C LYS A 116 14.29 -39.83 9.10
N TYR A 117 13.31 -39.92 9.99
CA TYR A 117 12.80 -38.76 10.72
C TYR A 117 12.79 -39.06 12.22
N PRO A 118 13.65 -38.40 13.02
CA PRO A 118 13.69 -38.64 14.45
C PRO A 118 12.44 -38.04 15.10
N VAL A 119 11.70 -38.85 15.85
CA VAL A 119 10.50 -38.43 16.61
C VAL A 119 10.82 -37.28 17.56
N SER A 120 12.08 -37.14 18.01
CA SER A 120 12.55 -36.02 18.83
C SER A 120 12.41 -34.64 18.15
N ASN A 121 12.28 -34.57 16.83
CA ASN A 121 12.02 -33.32 16.11
C ASN A 121 10.53 -32.98 16.01
N LEU A 122 9.63 -33.92 16.30
CA LEU A 122 8.19 -33.73 16.16
C LEU A 122 7.66 -32.61 17.05
N GLU A 123 8.10 -32.60 18.32
CA GLU A 123 7.78 -31.57 19.31
C GLU A 123 8.17 -30.16 18.80
N LYS A 124 9.40 -30.04 18.26
CA LYS A 124 9.91 -28.75 17.72
C LYS A 124 9.13 -28.29 16.50
N ILE A 125 8.78 -29.22 15.60
CA ILE A 125 8.03 -28.88 14.38
C ILE A 125 6.62 -28.45 14.74
N ALA A 126 5.95 -29.17 15.64
CA ALA A 126 4.59 -28.84 16.05
C ALA A 126 4.52 -27.49 16.76
N LYS A 127 5.45 -27.21 17.68
CA LYS A 127 5.57 -25.88 18.30
C LYS A 127 5.79 -24.78 17.26
N SER A 128 6.62 -25.04 16.25
CA SER A 128 6.86 -24.05 15.20
C SER A 128 5.68 -23.89 14.21
N ILE A 129 4.78 -24.88 14.09
CA ILE A 129 3.49 -24.70 13.41
C ILE A 129 2.61 -23.73 14.20
N GLU A 130 2.54 -23.89 15.52
CA GLU A 130 1.77 -23.01 16.41
C GLU A 130 2.28 -21.56 16.35
N GLU A 131 3.58 -21.34 16.52
CA GLU A 131 4.21 -20.01 16.41
C GLU A 131 3.93 -19.35 15.04
N ARG A 132 3.96 -20.13 13.94
CA ARG A 132 3.62 -19.61 12.61
C ARG A 132 2.14 -19.32 12.45
N TYR A 133 1.27 -20.11 13.06
CA TYR A 133 -0.15 -19.83 13.08
C TYR A 133 -0.47 -18.55 13.86
N GLU A 134 0.20 -18.30 14.97
CA GLU A 134 0.04 -17.05 15.73
C GLU A 134 0.39 -15.81 14.90
N THR A 135 1.44 -15.87 14.06
CA THR A 135 1.75 -14.77 13.13
C THR A 135 0.65 -14.50 12.10
N MET A 136 -0.21 -15.48 11.82
CA MET A 136 -1.38 -15.31 10.96
C MET A 136 -2.53 -14.55 11.65
N LEU A 137 -2.50 -14.45 12.99
CA LEU A 137 -3.52 -13.80 13.80
C LEU A 137 -3.24 -12.31 14.08
N GLU A 138 -2.29 -11.71 13.36
CA GLU A 138 -2.00 -10.29 13.52
C GLU A 138 -3.23 -9.41 13.17
N PRO A 139 -3.52 -8.35 13.96
CA PRO A 139 -4.72 -7.51 13.76
C PRO A 139 -4.85 -6.93 12.34
N ASP A 140 -3.72 -6.51 11.77
CA ASP A 140 -3.64 -5.88 10.46
C ASP A 140 -4.03 -6.83 9.32
N ALA A 141 -3.98 -8.14 9.54
CA ALA A 141 -4.41 -9.12 8.55
C ALA A 141 -5.93 -9.07 8.35
N TYR A 142 -6.70 -8.89 9.43
CA TYR A 142 -8.15 -9.01 9.40
C TYR A 142 -8.86 -7.83 8.74
N GLU A 143 -8.19 -6.67 8.63
CA GLU A 143 -8.75 -5.47 7.98
C GLU A 143 -9.18 -5.74 6.53
N PHE A 144 -8.50 -6.66 5.85
CA PHE A 144 -8.65 -6.89 4.41
C PHE A 144 -9.29 -8.24 4.05
N LEU A 145 -9.59 -9.07 5.05
CA LEU A 145 -10.08 -10.43 4.82
C LEU A 145 -11.61 -10.47 4.84
N SER A 146 -12.16 -11.35 4.00
CA SER A 146 -13.59 -11.64 4.04
C SER A 146 -13.96 -12.41 5.31
N GLY A 147 -15.18 -12.22 5.82
CA GLY A 147 -15.69 -12.95 6.99
C GLY A 147 -15.52 -14.48 6.89
N PRO A 148 -15.83 -15.13 5.74
CA PRO A 148 -15.55 -16.55 5.53
C PRO A 148 -14.07 -16.93 5.70
N THR A 149 -13.15 -16.11 5.20
CA THR A 149 -11.70 -16.33 5.34
C THR A 149 -11.26 -16.23 6.79
N VAL A 150 -11.78 -15.25 7.53
CA VAL A 150 -11.53 -15.11 8.98
C VAL A 150 -12.05 -16.32 9.75
N ASN A 151 -13.27 -16.80 9.43
CA ASN A 151 -13.83 -17.99 10.06
C ASN A 151 -12.99 -19.24 9.78
N LEU A 152 -12.42 -19.38 8.58
CA LEU A 152 -11.48 -20.47 8.28
C LEU A 152 -10.22 -20.37 9.13
N ILE A 153 -9.60 -19.19 9.22
CA ILE A 153 -8.41 -18.94 10.06
C ILE A 153 -8.71 -19.36 11.51
N VAL A 154 -9.77 -18.82 12.11
CA VAL A 154 -10.18 -19.14 13.48
C VAL A 154 -10.49 -20.63 13.63
N GLY A 155 -11.14 -21.24 12.65
CA GLY A 155 -11.47 -22.67 12.63
C GLY A 155 -10.26 -23.62 12.51
N LEU A 156 -9.09 -23.12 12.10
CA LEU A 156 -7.84 -23.90 12.08
C LEU A 156 -7.22 -24.04 13.49
N SER A 157 -7.49 -23.10 14.40
CA SER A 157 -6.90 -23.07 15.75
C SER A 157 -7.01 -24.41 16.48
N GLY A 158 -8.21 -24.97 16.58
CA GLY A 158 -8.45 -26.22 17.30
C GLY A 158 -7.67 -27.41 16.72
N SER A 159 -7.53 -27.48 15.40
CA SER A 159 -6.75 -28.52 14.74
C SER A 159 -5.24 -28.34 14.93
N ILE A 160 -4.75 -27.10 14.93
CA ILE A 160 -3.32 -26.79 15.13
C ILE A 160 -2.92 -27.02 16.58
N PHE A 161 -3.70 -26.55 17.56
CA PHE A 161 -3.43 -26.82 18.97
C PHE A 161 -3.55 -28.32 19.30
N GLY A 162 -4.54 -29.01 18.73
CA GLY A 162 -4.68 -30.46 18.85
C GLY A 162 -3.45 -31.20 18.30
N LEU A 163 -2.88 -30.71 17.20
CA LEU A 163 -1.64 -31.23 16.62
C LEU A 163 -0.44 -31.06 17.55
N THR A 164 -0.26 -29.88 18.16
CA THR A 164 0.82 -29.65 19.14
C THR A 164 0.70 -30.61 20.32
N ARG A 165 -0.51 -30.75 20.89
CA ARG A 165 -0.73 -31.66 22.03
C ARG A 165 -0.48 -33.12 21.67
N LEU A 166 -0.86 -33.54 20.47
CA LEU A 166 -0.56 -34.88 19.97
C LEU A 166 0.95 -35.09 19.87
N ALA A 167 1.68 -34.15 19.27
CA ALA A 167 3.13 -34.20 19.13
C ALA A 167 3.85 -34.27 20.48
N ASP A 168 3.41 -33.46 21.45
CA ASP A 168 3.94 -33.47 22.82
C ASP A 168 3.73 -34.82 23.50
N GLY A 169 2.53 -35.39 23.39
CA GLY A 169 2.21 -36.69 23.98
C GLY A 169 3.03 -37.84 23.37
N VAL A 170 3.26 -37.81 22.06
CA VAL A 170 4.13 -38.78 21.36
C VAL A 170 5.59 -38.62 21.81
N ALA A 171 6.07 -37.38 21.91
CA ALA A 171 7.43 -37.09 22.37
C ALA A 171 7.66 -37.53 23.82
N GLN A 172 6.73 -37.27 24.73
CA GLN A 172 6.78 -37.71 26.13
C GLN A 172 6.75 -39.23 26.25
N SER A 173 5.85 -39.90 25.53
CA SER A 173 5.75 -41.37 25.51
C SER A 173 7.06 -42.02 25.03
N THR A 174 7.77 -41.37 24.10
CA THR A 174 9.06 -41.85 23.60
C THR A 174 10.19 -41.65 24.61
N LYS A 175 10.19 -40.53 25.35
CA LYS A 175 11.18 -40.24 26.41
C LYS A 175 11.06 -41.22 27.58
N GLU A 176 9.85 -41.55 28.01
CA GLU A 176 9.59 -42.46 29.15
C GLU A 176 9.92 -43.93 28.83
N LYS A 177 9.70 -44.38 27.59
CA LYS A 177 9.95 -45.77 27.17
C LYS A 177 11.40 -46.08 26.83
N SER A 178 12.32 -45.13 26.92
CA SER A 178 13.72 -45.33 26.53
C SER A 178 14.50 -46.34 27.43
N GLY A 179 13.87 -46.94 28.45
CA GLY A 179 14.46 -47.98 29.31
C GLY A 179 13.69 -49.31 29.41
N SER A 180 12.53 -49.47 28.77
CA SER A 180 11.73 -50.71 28.80
C SER A 180 11.37 -51.13 27.38
N ASP A 181 11.49 -52.43 27.08
CA ASP A 181 11.19 -53.06 25.79
C ASP A 181 10.13 -52.33 24.96
N LEU A 182 10.47 -52.07 23.69
CA LEU A 182 9.71 -51.32 22.69
C LEU A 182 8.30 -51.92 22.48
N THR A 183 7.39 -51.64 23.39
CA THR A 183 5.97 -51.90 23.18
C THR A 183 5.43 -50.81 22.26
N PRO A 184 4.93 -51.13 21.07
CA PRO A 184 4.41 -50.15 20.13
C PRO A 184 3.30 -49.34 20.81
N VAL A 185 3.27 -48.03 20.53
CA VAL A 185 2.21 -47.14 21.02
C VAL A 185 0.87 -47.70 20.53
N PRO A 186 -0.12 -47.96 21.40
CA PRO A 186 -1.42 -48.47 20.98
C PRO A 186 -2.14 -47.39 20.19
N VAL A 187 -1.99 -47.43 18.87
CA VAL A 187 -2.78 -46.63 17.94
C VAL A 187 -4.16 -47.27 17.87
N ASN A 188 -5.21 -46.54 18.25
CA ASN A 188 -6.58 -47.01 18.10
C ASN A 188 -6.86 -47.20 16.59
N PRO A 189 -7.04 -48.44 16.09
CA PRO A 189 -7.17 -48.70 14.66
C PRO A 189 -8.47 -48.16 14.06
N ASN A 190 -9.47 -47.82 14.89
CA ASN A 190 -10.80 -47.45 14.43
C ASN A 190 -10.96 -45.96 14.11
N GLN A 191 -9.97 -45.12 14.40
CA GLN A 191 -9.99 -43.71 14.02
C GLN A 191 -8.69 -43.40 13.28
N SER A 192 -8.75 -43.40 11.96
CA SER A 192 -7.55 -43.19 11.15
C SER A 192 -7.05 -41.76 11.40
N SER A 193 -5.98 -41.63 12.19
CA SER A 193 -5.30 -40.36 12.50
C SER A 193 -5.03 -39.52 11.25
N THR A 194 -4.89 -40.18 10.10
CA THR A 194 -4.84 -39.61 8.74
C THR A 194 -5.97 -38.63 8.42
N GLN A 195 -7.21 -38.89 8.83
CA GLN A 195 -8.38 -38.05 8.53
C GLN A 195 -8.26 -36.65 9.13
N ILE A 196 -7.67 -36.53 10.33
CA ILE A 196 -7.46 -35.23 10.98
C ILE A 196 -6.49 -34.38 10.15
N PHE A 197 -5.39 -35.00 9.70
CA PHE A 197 -4.41 -34.33 8.83
C PHE A 197 -5.00 -33.96 7.48
N ASP A 198 -5.77 -34.85 6.87
CA ASP A 198 -6.40 -34.61 5.57
C ASP A 198 -7.40 -33.46 5.62
N ASN A 199 -8.23 -33.41 6.67
CA ASN A 199 -9.14 -32.30 6.91
C ASN A 199 -8.37 -30.98 7.12
N LEU A 200 -7.33 -30.99 7.97
CA LEU A 200 -6.51 -29.80 8.22
C LEU A 200 -5.81 -29.30 6.93
N MET A 201 -5.24 -30.20 6.14
CA MET A 201 -4.61 -29.85 4.86
C MET A 201 -5.62 -29.33 3.85
N SER A 202 -6.84 -29.87 3.83
CA SER A 202 -7.93 -29.38 2.97
C SER A 202 -8.33 -27.96 3.35
N LYS A 203 -8.51 -27.67 4.64
CA LYS A 203 -8.82 -26.30 5.12
C LYS A 203 -7.68 -25.31 4.83
N LEU A 204 -6.43 -25.73 5.00
CA LEU A 204 -5.27 -24.90 4.64
C LEU A 204 -5.22 -24.63 3.13
N GLN A 205 -5.59 -25.61 2.31
CA GLN A 205 -5.69 -25.42 0.85
C GLN A 205 -6.82 -24.44 0.50
N GLU A 206 -8.00 -24.61 1.10
CA GLU A 206 -9.14 -23.69 0.92
C GLU A 206 -8.76 -22.26 1.29
N LEU A 207 -8.04 -22.07 2.40
CA LEU A 207 -7.52 -20.77 2.81
C LEU A 207 -6.57 -20.17 1.78
N ILE A 208 -5.63 -20.97 1.23
CA ILE A 208 -4.73 -20.52 0.15
C ILE A 208 -5.54 -20.07 -1.07
N ASP A 209 -6.56 -20.83 -1.46
CA ASP A 209 -7.38 -20.53 -2.64
C ASP A 209 -8.19 -19.24 -2.45
N GLN A 210 -8.76 -19.01 -1.26
CA GLN A 210 -9.44 -17.76 -0.92
C GLN A 210 -8.49 -16.56 -0.92
N LEU A 211 -7.28 -16.70 -0.36
CA LEU A 211 -6.28 -15.63 -0.37
C LEU A 211 -5.78 -15.33 -1.79
N MET A 212 -5.64 -16.34 -2.65
CA MET A 212 -5.30 -16.14 -4.07
C MET A 212 -6.43 -15.47 -4.85
N ALA A 213 -7.69 -15.81 -4.56
CA ALA A 213 -8.85 -15.14 -5.15
C ALA A 213 -8.90 -13.65 -4.76
N LEU A 214 -8.67 -13.33 -3.49
CA LEU A 214 -8.56 -11.95 -3.00
C LEU A 214 -7.42 -11.19 -3.70
N ARG A 215 -6.24 -11.80 -3.84
CA ARG A 215 -5.14 -11.19 -4.57
C ARG A 215 -5.53 -10.89 -6.02
N LYS A 216 -6.21 -11.82 -6.69
CA LYS A 216 -6.63 -11.65 -8.08
C LYS A 216 -7.67 -10.54 -8.24
N SER A 217 -8.60 -10.37 -7.31
CA SER A 217 -9.59 -9.28 -7.39
C SER A 217 -8.92 -7.90 -7.31
N ILE A 218 -7.88 -7.76 -6.49
CA ILE A 218 -7.10 -6.52 -6.37
C ILE A 218 -6.37 -6.15 -7.66
N ASP A 219 -5.86 -7.15 -8.40
CA ASP A 219 -5.18 -6.92 -9.67
C ASP A 219 -6.17 -6.53 -10.78
N VAL A 220 -7.39 -7.10 -10.78
CA VAL A 220 -8.45 -6.72 -11.74
C VAL A 220 -8.96 -5.30 -11.51
N ASP A 221 -9.06 -4.86 -10.26
CA ASP A 221 -9.47 -3.49 -9.94
C ASP A 221 -8.42 -2.46 -10.40
N GLN A 222 -7.15 -2.86 -10.54
CA GLN A 222 -6.09 -2.01 -11.10
C GLN A 222 -6.28 -1.78 -12.60
N GLU A 223 -6.65 -2.81 -13.36
CA GLU A 223 -6.78 -2.70 -14.83
C GLU A 223 -7.96 -1.82 -15.27
N LYS A 224 -8.92 -1.59 -14.37
CA LYS A 224 -10.11 -0.76 -14.63
C LYS A 224 -9.95 0.71 -14.23
N ALA A 225 -8.93 1.02 -13.43
CA ALA A 225 -8.68 2.36 -12.88
C ALA A 225 -7.75 3.17 -13.81
#